data_AF-A0A971C7G7-F1
#
_entry.id   AF-A0A971C7G7-F1
#
_cell.length_a   1.000
_cell.length_b   1.000
_cell.length_c   1.000
_cell.angle_alpha   90.00
_cell.angle_beta   90.00
_cell.angle_gamma   90.00
#
_symmetry.space_group_name_H-M   'P 1'
#
loop_
_entity.id
_entity.type
_entity.pdbx_description
1 polymer ?
#
loop_
_entity_poly.entity_id
_entity_poly.type
_entity_poly.pdbx_seq_one_letter_code
_entity_poly.pdbx_strand_id
1 'polypeptide(L)' 'MAKQQTFADKAKKRTQATQINVKFVKTIKTDKGTYKFQEKFVKVDDINQVTSFK' A
#
# COMPACT_ATOMS: atom_id res chain seq x y z
N MET A 1 -19.30 -23.08 21.45
CA MET A 1 -18.42 -23.80 20.51
C MET A 1 -18.27 -22.98 19.24
N ALA A 2 -17.10 -22.40 18.98
CA ALA A 2 -16.87 -21.68 17.72
C ALA A 2 -16.84 -22.71 16.58
N LYS A 3 -17.73 -22.55 15.58
CA LYS A 3 -17.74 -23.43 14.40
C LYS A 3 -16.35 -23.40 13.75
N GLN A 4 -15.78 -24.57 13.47
CA GLN A 4 -14.47 -24.70 12.82
C GLN A 4 -14.55 -24.13 11.40
N GLN A 5 -14.00 -22.93 11.21
CA GLN A 5 -13.98 -22.26 9.91
C GLN A 5 -12.74 -22.71 9.13
N THR A 6 -12.93 -23.15 7.88
CA THR A 6 -11.82 -23.57 7.02
C THR A 6 -11.08 -22.37 6.42
N PHE A 7 -9.85 -22.57 5.98
CA PHE A 7 -9.08 -21.52 5.26
C PHE A 7 -9.78 -21.09 3.96
N ALA A 8 -10.43 -22.01 3.27
CA ALA A 8 -11.17 -21.73 2.05
C ALA A 8 -12.35 -20.78 2.32
N ASP A 9 -13.06 -20.96 3.44
CA ASP A 9 -14.18 -20.09 3.83
C ASP A 9 -13.71 -18.68 4.20
N LYS A 10 -12.52 -18.55 4.80
CA LYS A 10 -11.91 -17.25 5.11
C LYS A 10 -11.43 -16.53 3.84
N ALA A 11 -10.87 -17.27 2.88
CA ALA A 11 -10.39 -16.70 1.63
C ALA A 11 -11.53 -16.14 0.76
N LYS A 12 -12.67 -16.83 0.69
CA LYS A 12 -13.86 -16.37 -0.07
C LYS A 12 -14.48 -15.08 0.50
N LYS A 13 -14.36 -14.86 1.81
CA LYS A 13 -14.83 -13.64 2.48
C LYS A 13 -13.89 -12.45 2.28
N ARG A 14 -12.67 -12.68 1.77
CA ARG A 14 -11.71 -11.63 1.48
C ARG A 14 -12.11 -10.96 0.17
N THR A 15 -12.86 -9.88 0.25
CA THR A 15 -13.13 -8.99 -0.89
C THR A 15 -11.81 -8.69 -1.59
N GLN A 16 -11.76 -8.90 -2.92
CA GLN A 16 -10.61 -8.46 -3.70
C GLN A 16 -10.37 -6.98 -3.39
N ALA A 17 -9.12 -6.62 -3.07
CA ALA A 17 -8.81 -5.24 -2.75
C ALA A 17 -9.14 -4.39 -3.97
N THR A 18 -10.17 -3.54 -3.85
CA THR A 18 -10.62 -2.64 -4.91
C THR A 18 -9.60 -1.54 -5.21
N GLN A 19 -8.63 -1.36 -4.31
CA GLN A 19 -7.60 -0.33 -4.40
C GLN A 19 -6.23 -0.97 -4.59
N ILE A 20 -5.44 -0.39 -5.47
CA ILE A 20 -4.05 -0.73 -5.74
C ILE A 20 -3.19 -0.15 -4.62
N ASN A 21 -2.35 -0.97 -4.00
CA ASN A 21 -1.42 -0.51 -2.99
C ASN A 21 -0.06 -0.22 -3.63
N VAL A 22 0.39 1.02 -3.56
CA VAL A 22 1.62 1.51 -4.20
C VAL A 22 2.60 1.96 -3.12
N LYS A 23 3.85 1.48 -3.22
CA LYS A 23 4.96 1.98 -2.39
C LYS A 23 5.53 3.24 -3.04
N PHE A 24 5.33 4.38 -2.40
CA PHE A 24 5.90 5.65 -2.82
C PHE A 24 7.19 5.93 -2.04
N VAL A 25 8.29 6.14 -2.76
CA VAL A 25 9.59 6.44 -2.19
C VAL A 25 9.99 7.85 -2.60
N LYS A 26 10.17 8.74 -1.63
CA LYS A 26 10.57 10.13 -1.84
C LYS A 26 11.98 10.37 -1.31
N THR A 27 12.79 11.03 -2.12
CA THR A 27 14.12 11.47 -1.70
C THR A 27 14.04 12.84 -1.02
N ILE A 28 14.74 13.00 0.10
CA ILE A 28 14.86 14.24 0.85
C ILE A 28 16.35 14.58 0.95
N LYS A 29 16.72 15.76 0.46
CA LYS A 29 18.06 16.31 0.67
C LYS A 29 18.11 16.94 2.07
N THR A 30 19.07 16.50 2.87
CA THR A 30 19.30 17.07 4.21
C THR A 30 20.20 18.30 4.12
N ASP A 31 20.16 19.15 5.15
CA ASP A 31 21.00 20.35 5.23
C ASP A 31 22.50 20.04 5.16
N LYS A 32 22.88 18.82 5.56
CA LYS A 32 24.26 18.30 5.50
C LYS A 32 24.64 17.75 4.11
N GLY A 33 23.79 17.92 3.10
CA GLY A 33 24.05 17.48 1.73
C GLY A 33 23.84 15.99 1.47
N THR A 34 23.43 15.20 2.48
CA THR A 34 23.13 13.78 2.29
C THR A 34 21.67 13.57 1.87
N TYR A 35 21.41 12.49 1.14
CA TYR A 35 20.06 12.10 0.71
C TYR A 35 19.49 11.03 1.65
N LYS A 36 18.25 11.21 2.07
CA LYS A 36 17.45 10.22 2.79
C LYS A 36 16.25 9.82 1.94
N PHE A 37 15.77 8.60 2.12
CA PHE A 37 14.59 8.08 1.43
C PHE A 37 13.46 7.89 2.44
N GLN A 38 12.33 8.52 2.18
CA GLN A 38 11.11 8.35 2.95
C GLN A 38 10.16 7.45 2.17
N GLU A 39 9.73 6.35 2.79
CA GLU A 39 8.83 5.39 2.18
C GLU A 39 7.42 5.51 2.79
N LYS A 40 6.39 5.48 1.95
CA LYS A 40 4.99 5.38 2.38
C LYS A 40 4.23 4.41 1.48
N PHE A 41 3.27 3.69 2.06
CA PHE A 41 2.30 2.89 1.29
C PHE A 41 1.02 3.71 1.12
N VAL A 42 0.58 3.86 -0.13
CA VAL A 42 -0.62 4.60 -0.49
C VAL A 42 -1.56 3.68 -1.24
N LYS A 43 -2.84 3.73 -0.89
CA LYS A 43 -3.89 3.07 -1.65
C LYS A 43 -4.42 4.05 -2.70
N VAL A 44 -4.48 3.61 -3.95
CA VAL A 44 -5.04 4.35 -5.08
C VAL A 44 -6.12 3.52 -5.76
N ASP A 45 -7.15 4.18 -6.27
CA ASP A 45 -8.20 3.48 -7.01
C ASP A 45 -7.76 3.14 -8.44
N ASP A 46 -6.91 3.99 -9.03
CA ASP A 46 -6.34 3.81 -10.37
C ASP A 46 -4.83 4.10 -10.34
N ILE A 47 -4.05 3.30 -11.06
CA ILE A 47 -2.60 3.45 -11.16
C ILE A 47 -2.18 4.80 -11.74
N ASN A 48 -3.00 5.43 -12.59
CA ASN A 48 -2.72 6.75 -13.18
C ASN A 48 -2.65 7.87 -12.13
N GLN A 49 -3.25 7.68 -10.94
CA GLN A 49 -3.22 8.63 -9.84
C GLN A 49 -1.81 8.83 -9.25
N VAL A 50 -0.85 7.94 -9.53
CA VAL A 50 0.54 8.05 -9.02
C VAL A 50 1.24 9.35 -9.43
N THR A 51 0.84 9.93 -10.56
CA THR A 51 1.38 11.20 -11.08
C THR A 51 1.03 12.40 -10.21
N SER A 52 0.03 12.29 -9.33
CA SER A 52 -0.40 13.36 -8.43
C SER A 52 0.42 13.42 -7.14
N PHE A 53 1.26 12.42 -6.85
CA PHE A 53 2.10 12.41 -5.65
C PHE A 53 3.41 13.20 -5.87
N LYS A 54 3.70 14.13 -4.95
CA LYS A 54 4.91 14.96 -4.93
C LYS A 54 5.83 14.65 -3.75
#